data_AF-A0A9E1BLV5-F1
#
_entry.id   AF-A0A9E1BLV5-F1
#
_cell.length_a   1.000
_cell.length_b   1.000
_cell.length_c   1.000
_cell.angle_alpha   90.00
_cell.angle_beta   90.00
_cell.angle_gamma   90.00
#
_symmetry.space_group_name_H-M   'P 1'
#
loop_
_entity.id
_entity.type
_entity.pdbx_description
1 polymer ?
#
loop_
_entity_poly.entity_id
_entity_poly.type
_entity_poly.pdbx_seq_one_letter_code
_entity_poly.pdbx_strand_id
1 'polypeptide(L)'
;MRKIAKNTLNTRSSALRFVVSAVVLVLFLCVIFAPSTADAVCPDGYVSEVKDKNLDWQNGSSDLNLDYVKATVGDWMKNKHYSFADLEKHPVVIAVIDTGINFNHEIFTGKYDQNGVKTDDEGIGEYDVLYRAKDGKVISTNTASSSKDATDDSNNRHGTHVAGIIATLIHELDLEKYVKIMPIKASYNSWGETTFKSTAVRAAIDFAIENGADVINMSISDKGADPGTSTDFDMVTKEDAQKAVFVAAAGNNSTASSTVGSAKGKWYYPAANKHVIGVMNYAEENGNKSLVSSSNFGDVYDICAPGNAIFSADGKSNESYKSLTGTSMATPIVAFASALMIVKDRAFCSATNDLPKSYEEVAGYVKSSFDEQIVKTVKTLTSSRNFSLGVFDFKSLLSDEVKARIVAKEDGGSLVQNLNDVKSVILHLEIFPSVYTEQGSVEWKVDGKSVENPSGDEFEFEYTPENKIGSVKISAEWTCEEITVYAECSVEVKYLEYSSSETAQIKVNAVSGGINLSVADGETAIQVESGKTIEFSIDKSLLSSVSPDTIVMWYVDGAYVASGANLSYKFESDGVHFVKAKIGGYFTSATTFKVVENENDDAGVLTIASISAMCALGVCLVCVVATILVKKKRSGNN
;
A
#
# COMPACT_ATOMS: atom_id res chain seq x y z
N MET A 1 14.17 -88.46 -27.89
CA MET A 1 13.32 -87.25 -27.76
C MET A 1 13.09 -86.77 -26.32
N ARG A 2 12.92 -87.62 -25.29
CA ARG A 2 12.81 -87.17 -23.88
C ARG A 2 14.08 -86.52 -23.27
N LYS A 3 15.28 -86.79 -23.81
CA LYS A 3 16.55 -86.15 -23.36
C LYS A 3 16.78 -84.73 -23.93
N ILE A 4 16.16 -84.40 -25.07
CA ILE A 4 16.30 -83.09 -25.72
C ILE A 4 15.35 -82.06 -25.08
N ALA A 5 14.14 -82.49 -24.67
CA ALA A 5 13.17 -81.66 -23.96
C ALA A 5 13.61 -81.25 -22.54
N LYS A 6 14.41 -82.08 -21.85
CA LYS A 6 14.95 -81.76 -20.52
C LYS A 6 16.06 -80.69 -20.59
N ASN A 7 16.86 -80.68 -21.66
CA ASN A 7 17.90 -79.67 -21.87
C ASN A 7 17.34 -78.34 -22.39
N THR A 8 16.21 -78.33 -23.10
CA THR A 8 15.52 -77.08 -23.52
C THR A 8 14.68 -76.44 -22.42
N LEU A 9 14.11 -77.23 -21.49
CA LEU A 9 13.45 -76.66 -20.30
C LEU A 9 14.46 -76.08 -19.30
N ASN A 10 15.62 -76.74 -19.10
CA ASN A 10 16.65 -76.23 -18.21
C ASN A 10 17.33 -74.97 -18.76
N THR A 11 17.54 -74.86 -20.08
CA THR A 11 18.10 -73.65 -20.72
C THR A 11 17.10 -72.49 -20.79
N ARG A 12 15.79 -72.75 -20.96
CA ARG A 12 14.76 -71.70 -20.84
C ARG A 12 14.53 -71.27 -19.41
N SER A 13 14.59 -72.18 -18.44
CA SER A 13 14.51 -71.81 -17.01
C SER A 13 15.75 -71.05 -16.56
N SER A 14 16.95 -71.36 -17.07
CA SER A 14 18.15 -70.61 -16.70
C SER A 14 18.24 -69.27 -17.44
N ALA A 15 17.82 -69.18 -18.71
CA ALA A 15 17.71 -67.91 -19.42
C ALA A 15 16.64 -67.00 -18.80
N LEU A 16 15.47 -67.54 -18.44
CA LEU A 16 14.43 -66.78 -17.75
C LEU A 16 14.85 -66.37 -16.35
N ARG A 17 15.57 -67.22 -15.61
CA ARG A 17 16.17 -66.82 -14.31
C ARG A 17 17.25 -65.78 -14.50
N PHE A 18 18.05 -65.83 -15.56
CA PHE A 18 19.07 -64.83 -15.84
C PHE A 18 18.45 -63.48 -16.23
N VAL A 19 17.37 -63.49 -17.02
CA VAL A 19 16.62 -62.29 -17.39
C VAL A 19 15.86 -61.73 -16.20
N VAL A 20 15.21 -62.58 -15.39
CA VAL A 20 14.51 -62.13 -14.16
C VAL A 20 15.52 -61.64 -13.12
N SER A 21 16.66 -62.31 -12.95
CA SER A 21 17.73 -61.81 -12.07
C SER A 21 18.38 -60.54 -12.61
N ALA A 22 18.54 -60.38 -13.92
CA ALA A 22 19.05 -59.15 -14.52
C ALA A 22 18.03 -58.01 -14.41
N VAL A 23 16.73 -58.27 -14.59
CA VAL A 23 15.66 -57.29 -14.41
C VAL A 23 15.48 -56.93 -12.94
N VAL A 24 15.59 -57.91 -12.03
CA VAL A 24 15.60 -57.65 -10.58
C VAL A 24 16.86 -56.89 -10.20
N LEU A 25 18.05 -57.20 -10.75
CA LEU A 25 19.29 -56.46 -10.49
C LEU A 25 19.24 -55.04 -11.06
N VAL A 26 18.65 -54.85 -12.25
CA VAL A 26 18.42 -53.53 -12.85
C VAL A 26 17.36 -52.75 -12.07
N LEU A 27 16.28 -53.38 -11.60
CA LEU A 27 15.30 -52.74 -10.72
C LEU A 27 15.88 -52.45 -9.33
N PHE A 28 16.73 -53.32 -8.79
CA PHE A 28 17.43 -53.11 -7.51
C PHE A 28 18.49 -52.02 -7.66
N LEU A 29 19.20 -51.96 -8.79
CA LEU A 29 20.10 -50.85 -9.14
C LEU A 29 19.32 -49.57 -9.46
N CYS A 30 18.10 -49.62 -10.01
CA CYS A 30 17.23 -48.45 -10.17
C CYS A 30 16.55 -48.01 -8.86
N VAL A 31 16.60 -48.83 -7.80
CA VAL A 31 16.15 -48.47 -6.44
C VAL A 31 17.34 -48.01 -5.57
N ILE A 32 18.55 -48.51 -5.85
CA ILE A 32 19.82 -48.03 -5.22
C ILE A 32 20.37 -46.78 -5.93
N PHE A 33 20.05 -46.59 -7.22
CA PHE A 33 20.24 -45.38 -8.01
C PHE A 33 18.90 -44.80 -8.49
N ALA A 34 17.82 -45.02 -7.73
CA ALA A 34 16.92 -43.89 -7.58
C ALA A 34 17.83 -42.78 -7.05
N PRO A 35 17.79 -41.54 -7.56
CA PRO A 35 18.29 -40.48 -6.73
C PRO A 35 17.52 -40.68 -5.43
N SER A 36 18.22 -41.09 -4.37
CA SER A 36 17.88 -40.54 -3.09
C SER A 36 17.76 -39.07 -3.44
N THR A 37 16.55 -38.54 -3.38
CA THR A 37 16.41 -37.20 -2.84
C THR A 37 17.14 -37.32 -1.50
N ALA A 38 18.46 -37.16 -1.54
CA ALA A 38 19.09 -36.23 -0.66
C ALA A 38 18.19 -35.03 -0.86
N ASP A 39 17.20 -34.91 0.04
CA ASP A 39 16.70 -33.61 0.38
C ASP A 39 17.96 -32.79 0.45
N ALA A 40 18.10 -31.85 -0.49
CA ALA A 40 19.11 -30.84 -0.40
C ALA A 40 18.74 -30.10 0.88
N VAL A 41 19.20 -30.64 2.00
CA VAL A 41 19.39 -29.91 3.23
C VAL A 41 20.39 -28.87 2.77
N CYS A 42 19.91 -27.66 2.54
CA CYS A 42 20.82 -26.54 2.53
C CYS A 42 21.54 -26.60 3.88
N PRO A 43 22.89 -26.64 3.90
CA PRO A 43 23.61 -26.53 5.15
C PRO A 43 23.14 -25.26 5.86
N ASP A 44 23.12 -25.27 7.20
CA ASP A 44 22.88 -24.07 8.00
C ASP A 44 23.64 -22.87 7.38
N GLY A 45 22.92 -21.85 6.91
CA GLY A 45 23.51 -20.70 6.20
C GLY A 45 23.19 -20.58 4.70
N TYR A 46 22.01 -20.96 4.20
CA TYR A 46 21.59 -20.72 2.79
C TYR A 46 21.78 -19.28 2.30
N VAL A 47 21.33 -18.31 3.10
CA VAL A 47 21.54 -16.88 2.81
C VAL A 47 23.04 -16.57 2.78
N SER A 48 23.84 -17.22 3.63
CA SER A 48 25.31 -17.13 3.64
C SER A 48 25.95 -17.78 2.41
N GLU A 49 25.43 -18.88 1.87
CA GLU A 49 25.92 -19.53 0.64
C GLU A 49 25.58 -18.72 -0.62
N VAL A 50 24.39 -18.11 -0.70
CA VAL A 50 24.04 -17.16 -1.77
C VAL A 50 24.86 -15.86 -1.64
N LYS A 51 25.14 -15.42 -0.41
CA LYS A 51 26.08 -14.31 -0.10
C LYS A 51 27.53 -14.63 -0.50
N ASP A 52 27.99 -15.86 -0.23
CA ASP A 52 29.35 -16.36 -0.54
C ASP A 52 29.54 -16.68 -2.04
N LYS A 53 28.48 -16.63 -2.86
CA LYS A 53 28.57 -16.74 -4.33
C LYS A 53 29.18 -15.48 -5.00
N ASN A 54 29.88 -14.64 -4.25
CA ASN A 54 30.71 -13.55 -4.78
C ASN A 54 29.88 -12.39 -5.35
N LEU A 55 28.88 -11.93 -4.58
CA LEU A 55 28.18 -10.66 -4.78
C LEU A 55 29.04 -9.45 -4.32
N ASP A 56 30.34 -9.64 -4.16
CA ASP A 56 31.33 -8.71 -3.60
C ASP A 56 31.44 -7.36 -4.32
N TRP A 57 30.85 -7.21 -5.51
CA TRP A 57 30.66 -5.90 -6.14
C TRP A 57 29.89 -4.92 -5.23
N GLN A 58 29.17 -5.44 -4.23
CA GLN A 58 28.43 -4.68 -3.23
C GLN A 58 29.22 -4.40 -1.93
N ASN A 59 30.24 -5.20 -1.64
CA ASN A 59 30.96 -5.23 -0.37
C ASN A 59 32.41 -4.71 -0.47
N GLY A 60 32.84 -4.26 -1.66
CA GLY A 60 34.02 -3.42 -1.79
C GLY A 60 33.85 -2.15 -0.96
N SER A 61 34.92 -1.70 -0.30
CA SER A 61 34.92 -0.61 0.69
C SER A 61 34.45 0.76 0.20
N SER A 62 33.99 0.89 -1.06
CA SER A 62 33.79 2.18 -1.69
C SER A 62 32.69 2.28 -2.78
N ASP A 63 31.96 1.21 -3.13
CA ASP A 63 31.04 1.30 -4.29
C ASP A 63 29.54 1.46 -4.01
N LEU A 64 29.01 0.92 -2.90
CA LEU A 64 27.64 1.23 -2.42
C LEU A 64 27.52 1.35 -0.90
N ASN A 65 28.57 0.98 -0.16
CA ASN A 65 28.59 0.92 1.31
C ASN A 65 27.35 0.22 1.88
N LEU A 66 27.07 -1.01 1.42
CA LEU A 66 25.88 -1.74 1.86
C LEU A 66 25.87 -2.00 3.37
N ASP A 67 27.00 -2.08 4.03
CA ASP A 67 27.05 -2.19 5.50
C ASP A 67 26.40 -0.97 6.18
N TYR A 68 26.69 0.24 5.69
CA TYR A 68 26.01 1.45 6.15
C TYR A 68 24.50 1.40 5.85
N VAL A 69 24.12 0.96 4.65
CA VAL A 69 22.71 0.85 4.24
C VAL A 69 21.97 -0.15 5.12
N LYS A 70 22.53 -1.33 5.34
CA LYS A 70 22.01 -2.40 6.22
C LYS A 70 21.83 -1.89 7.64
N ALA A 71 22.84 -1.21 8.20
CA ALA A 71 22.74 -0.61 9.52
C ALA A 71 21.59 0.41 9.58
N THR A 72 21.52 1.31 8.59
CA THR A 72 20.50 2.37 8.53
C THR A 72 19.08 1.79 8.42
N VAL A 73 18.86 0.84 7.52
CA VAL A 73 17.56 0.15 7.37
C VAL A 73 17.21 -0.63 8.63
N GLY A 74 18.19 -1.33 9.22
CA GLY A 74 18.02 -2.05 10.48
C GLY A 74 17.65 -1.15 11.65
N ASP A 75 18.11 0.11 11.64
CA ASP A 75 17.74 1.12 12.62
C ASP A 75 16.30 1.62 12.41
N TRP A 76 15.84 1.82 11.16
CA TRP A 76 14.44 2.16 10.89
C TRP A 76 13.49 1.09 11.43
N MET A 77 13.80 -0.20 11.20
CA MET A 77 12.95 -1.33 11.63
C MET A 77 12.79 -1.43 13.16
N LYS A 78 13.72 -0.86 13.94
CA LYS A 78 13.68 -0.84 15.42
C LYS A 78 13.13 0.46 15.99
N ASN A 79 13.00 1.48 15.16
CA ASN A 79 12.66 2.82 15.58
C ASN A 79 11.14 3.03 15.55
N LYS A 80 10.56 3.43 16.70
CA LYS A 80 9.12 3.69 16.87
C LYS A 80 8.55 4.74 15.91
N HIS A 81 9.41 5.52 15.26
CA HIS A 81 9.05 6.56 14.30
C HIS A 81 8.89 6.03 12.87
N TYR A 82 9.07 4.72 12.66
CA TYR A 82 8.77 4.04 11.42
C TYR A 82 7.77 2.90 11.70
N SER A 83 6.76 2.77 10.85
CA SER A 83 5.76 1.71 10.89
C SER A 83 5.73 1.01 9.53
N PHE A 84 6.13 -0.25 9.50
CA PHE A 84 6.18 -1.05 8.29
C PHE A 84 4.90 -1.87 8.05
N ALA A 85 3.91 -1.78 8.95
CA ALA A 85 2.70 -2.60 8.91
C ALA A 85 1.85 -2.40 7.64
N ASP A 86 1.83 -1.18 7.10
CA ASP A 86 1.13 -0.90 5.84
C ASP A 86 1.93 -1.41 4.64
N LEU A 87 3.27 -1.36 4.69
CA LEU A 87 4.15 -1.88 3.64
C LEU A 87 4.09 -3.40 3.52
N GLU A 88 3.80 -4.14 4.60
CA GLU A 88 3.56 -5.59 4.50
C GLU A 88 2.30 -5.92 3.67
N LYS A 89 1.29 -5.05 3.71
CA LYS A 89 0.03 -5.22 2.97
C LYS A 89 0.11 -4.61 1.57
N HIS A 90 0.89 -3.55 1.44
CA HIS A 90 1.06 -2.73 0.24
C HIS A 90 2.55 -2.50 0.00
N PRO A 91 3.29 -3.54 -0.43
CA PRO A 91 4.73 -3.44 -0.63
C PRO A 91 5.04 -2.44 -1.74
N VAL A 92 6.25 -1.87 -1.69
CA VAL A 92 6.78 -1.06 -2.78
C VAL A 92 7.08 -1.97 -3.98
N VAL A 93 6.55 -1.65 -5.15
CA VAL A 93 6.67 -2.49 -6.34
C VAL A 93 7.61 -1.88 -7.38
N ILE A 94 8.64 -2.62 -7.75
CA ILE A 94 9.58 -2.27 -8.83
C ILE A 94 9.21 -3.09 -10.07
N ALA A 95 8.68 -2.43 -11.10
CA ALA A 95 8.48 -3.05 -12.40
C ALA A 95 9.78 -3.09 -13.20
N VAL A 96 10.09 -4.24 -13.79
CA VAL A 96 11.27 -4.44 -14.64
C VAL A 96 10.79 -4.68 -16.07
N ILE A 97 10.92 -3.67 -16.93
CA ILE A 97 10.57 -3.74 -18.35
C ILE A 97 11.81 -4.17 -19.14
N ASP A 98 11.87 -5.45 -19.53
CA ASP A 98 13.05 -6.03 -20.17
C ASP A 98 12.70 -7.27 -21.03
N THR A 99 13.60 -8.26 -21.13
CA THR A 99 13.41 -9.49 -21.91
C THR A 99 12.54 -10.55 -21.24
N GLY A 100 12.01 -10.27 -20.04
CA GLY A 100 11.39 -11.25 -19.16
C GLY A 100 12.36 -11.76 -18.10
N ILE A 101 11.93 -12.72 -17.28
CA ILE A 101 12.80 -13.38 -16.29
C ILE A 101 12.72 -14.91 -16.35
N ASN A 102 13.77 -15.61 -15.91
CA ASN A 102 13.63 -17.01 -15.52
C ASN A 102 12.92 -17.06 -14.15
N PHE A 103 11.59 -17.24 -14.16
CA PHE A 103 10.78 -17.33 -12.94
C PHE A 103 11.21 -18.44 -11.97
N ASN A 104 11.93 -19.47 -12.45
CA ASN A 104 12.39 -20.58 -11.62
C ASN A 104 13.79 -20.35 -11.03
N HIS A 105 14.42 -19.20 -11.29
CA HIS A 105 15.73 -18.89 -10.72
C HIS A 105 15.64 -18.76 -9.20
N GLU A 106 16.62 -19.33 -8.48
CA GLU A 106 16.61 -19.45 -7.02
C GLU A 106 16.47 -18.08 -6.32
N ILE A 107 17.08 -17.04 -6.90
CA ILE A 107 17.00 -15.65 -6.42
C ILE A 107 15.59 -15.01 -6.44
N PHE A 108 14.62 -15.56 -7.17
CA PHE A 108 13.28 -14.97 -7.27
C PHE A 108 12.20 -15.72 -6.50
N THR A 109 12.32 -17.05 -6.51
CA THR A 109 11.16 -17.91 -6.25
C THR A 109 10.70 -17.96 -4.81
N GLY A 110 11.56 -17.55 -3.86
CA GLY A 110 11.27 -17.73 -2.44
C GLY A 110 10.94 -19.17 -2.08
N LYS A 111 11.39 -20.16 -2.85
CA LYS A 111 11.06 -21.58 -2.64
C LYS A 111 11.70 -22.15 -1.38
N TYR A 112 12.18 -21.33 -0.46
CA TYR A 112 12.86 -21.73 0.76
C TYR A 112 12.27 -20.97 1.94
N ASP A 113 12.02 -21.68 3.05
CA ASP A 113 11.60 -21.07 4.30
C ASP A 113 12.80 -20.50 5.09
N GLN A 114 12.52 -19.90 6.25
CA GLN A 114 13.52 -19.37 7.20
C GLN A 114 14.59 -20.38 7.66
N ASN A 115 14.37 -21.68 7.42
CA ASN A 115 15.29 -22.77 7.75
C ASN A 115 16.00 -23.33 6.50
N GLY A 116 15.84 -22.70 5.33
CA GLY A 116 16.39 -23.16 4.06
C GLY A 116 15.71 -24.41 3.51
N VAL A 117 14.52 -24.77 4.01
CA VAL A 117 13.77 -25.93 3.52
C VAL A 117 12.95 -25.53 2.31
N LYS A 118 13.07 -26.31 1.24
CA LYS A 118 12.32 -26.06 0.03
C LYS A 118 10.81 -26.14 0.31
N THR A 119 10.07 -25.05 0.13
CA THR A 119 8.61 -25.07 0.20
C THR A 119 8.08 -25.93 -0.96
N ASP A 120 6.95 -26.60 -0.76
CA ASP A 120 6.30 -27.34 -1.84
C ASP A 120 5.96 -26.41 -3.02
N ASP A 121 5.61 -26.97 -4.18
CA ASP A 121 5.36 -26.16 -5.39
C ASP A 121 4.15 -25.20 -5.26
N GLU A 122 3.42 -25.25 -4.14
CA GLU A 122 2.26 -24.40 -3.81
C GLU A 122 2.59 -23.32 -2.75
N GLY A 123 3.64 -23.49 -1.95
CA GLY A 123 4.06 -22.58 -0.90
C GLY A 123 4.97 -21.45 -1.38
N ILE A 124 4.52 -20.21 -1.21
CA ILE A 124 5.36 -19.01 -1.32
C ILE A 124 6.17 -18.90 -0.02
N GLY A 125 7.48 -19.15 -0.06
CA GLY A 125 8.34 -19.02 1.11
C GLY A 125 8.73 -17.57 1.40
N GLU A 126 9.45 -17.37 2.51
CA GLU A 126 9.74 -16.04 3.06
C GLU A 126 10.62 -15.17 2.15
N TYR A 127 11.43 -15.82 1.31
CA TYR A 127 12.34 -15.16 0.37
C TYR A 127 11.71 -14.83 -1.00
N ASP A 128 10.38 -14.84 -1.13
CA ASP A 128 9.73 -14.50 -2.40
C ASP A 128 9.80 -13.01 -2.65
N VAL A 129 10.45 -12.60 -3.74
CA VAL A 129 10.57 -11.18 -4.11
C VAL A 129 9.62 -10.79 -5.23
N LEU A 130 8.79 -11.72 -5.74
CA LEU A 130 7.88 -11.45 -6.85
C LEU A 130 6.56 -10.83 -6.37
N TYR A 131 6.07 -9.84 -7.10
CA TYR A 131 4.78 -9.22 -6.82
C TYR A 131 3.65 -10.12 -7.30
N ARG A 132 2.72 -10.46 -6.39
CA ARG A 132 1.67 -11.46 -6.64
C ARG A 132 0.29 -10.90 -6.35
N ALA A 133 -0.68 -11.41 -7.11
CA ALA A 133 -2.09 -11.19 -6.85
C ALA A 133 -2.56 -12.04 -5.65
N LYS A 134 -3.78 -11.77 -5.16
CA LYS A 134 -4.38 -12.49 -4.03
C LYS A 134 -4.52 -14.00 -4.24
N ASP A 135 -4.53 -14.46 -5.49
CA ASP A 135 -4.58 -15.88 -5.85
C ASP A 135 -3.18 -16.53 -5.92
N GLY A 136 -2.13 -15.82 -5.50
CA GLY A 136 -0.74 -16.30 -5.47
C GLY A 136 -0.01 -16.22 -6.81
N LYS A 137 -0.69 -15.83 -7.90
CA LYS A 137 -0.04 -15.70 -9.22
C LYS A 137 0.82 -14.44 -9.29
N VAL A 138 1.98 -14.58 -9.90
CA VAL A 138 2.87 -13.44 -10.17
C VAL A 138 2.20 -12.49 -11.16
N ILE A 139 2.11 -11.22 -10.78
CA ILE A 139 1.64 -10.15 -11.65
C ILE A 139 2.78 -9.85 -12.63
N SER A 140 2.60 -10.31 -13.87
CA SER A 140 3.58 -10.17 -14.95
C SER A 140 2.86 -10.20 -16.29
N THR A 141 3.53 -9.73 -17.35
CA THR A 141 2.99 -9.81 -18.71
C THR A 141 4.08 -9.75 -19.77
N ASN A 142 3.72 -10.16 -20.98
CA ASN A 142 4.50 -9.91 -22.19
C ASN A 142 3.70 -9.01 -23.12
N THR A 143 4.21 -7.80 -23.36
CA THR A 143 3.58 -6.78 -24.21
C THR A 143 4.06 -6.83 -25.66
N ALA A 144 5.06 -7.66 -25.96
CA ALA A 144 5.55 -7.92 -27.30
C ALA A 144 4.84 -9.11 -27.98
N SER A 145 4.05 -9.90 -27.24
CA SER A 145 3.38 -11.11 -27.74
C SER A 145 1.99 -11.29 -27.15
N SER A 146 1.10 -11.91 -27.91
CA SER A 146 -0.23 -12.31 -27.44
C SER A 146 -0.22 -13.38 -26.35
N SER A 147 0.89 -14.10 -26.15
CA SER A 147 1.00 -15.15 -25.12
C SER A 147 0.95 -14.62 -23.69
N LYS A 148 1.28 -13.33 -23.49
CA LYS A 148 1.47 -12.69 -22.17
C LYS A 148 2.49 -13.38 -21.24
N ASP A 149 3.23 -14.36 -21.75
CA ASP A 149 4.26 -15.09 -21.02
C ASP A 149 5.53 -14.24 -20.90
N ALA A 150 5.82 -13.80 -19.68
CA ALA A 150 6.98 -12.98 -19.33
C ALA A 150 8.26 -13.81 -19.05
N THR A 151 8.25 -15.11 -19.36
CA THR A 151 9.45 -15.95 -19.23
C THR A 151 10.54 -15.43 -20.16
N ASP A 152 11.77 -15.37 -19.66
CA ASP A 152 12.91 -14.95 -20.47
C ASP A 152 13.34 -16.05 -21.43
N ASP A 153 12.94 -15.90 -22.69
CA ASP A 153 13.30 -16.75 -23.81
C ASP A 153 14.41 -16.12 -24.68
N SER A 154 14.98 -14.97 -24.30
CA SER A 154 16.07 -14.29 -25.04
C SER A 154 17.43 -14.94 -24.84
N ASN A 155 18.26 -15.03 -25.89
CA ASN A 155 19.57 -15.70 -25.82
C ASN A 155 20.51 -15.16 -24.71
N ASN A 156 20.42 -13.87 -24.39
CA ASN A 156 21.25 -13.22 -23.38
C ASN A 156 20.67 -13.26 -21.97
N ARG A 157 19.36 -13.59 -21.85
CA ARG A 157 18.61 -13.62 -20.59
C ARG A 157 18.76 -12.32 -19.77
N HIS A 158 18.75 -11.19 -20.47
CA HIS A 158 19.16 -9.89 -19.92
C HIS A 158 18.26 -9.43 -18.76
N GLY A 159 16.94 -9.53 -18.92
CA GLY A 159 15.97 -9.16 -17.90
C GLY A 159 16.09 -9.98 -16.62
N THR A 160 16.49 -11.25 -16.73
CA THR A 160 16.82 -12.08 -15.56
C THR A 160 17.97 -11.48 -14.76
N HIS A 161 19.02 -11.01 -15.43
CA HIS A 161 20.17 -10.40 -14.77
C HIS A 161 19.81 -9.06 -14.12
N VAL A 162 19.06 -8.22 -14.82
CA VAL A 162 18.57 -6.91 -14.33
C VAL A 162 17.68 -7.08 -13.10
N ALA A 163 16.66 -7.95 -13.17
CA ALA A 163 15.80 -8.24 -12.03
C ALA A 163 16.57 -8.90 -10.87
N GLY A 164 17.57 -9.73 -11.19
CA GLY A 164 18.42 -10.37 -10.20
C GLY A 164 19.21 -9.36 -9.35
N ILE A 165 19.64 -8.23 -9.93
CA ILE A 165 20.33 -7.16 -9.18
C ILE A 165 19.41 -6.58 -8.11
N ILE A 166 18.15 -6.30 -8.48
CA ILE A 166 17.13 -5.80 -7.56
C ILE A 166 16.84 -6.85 -6.48
N ALA A 167 16.64 -8.11 -6.88
CA ALA A 167 16.36 -9.21 -5.95
C ALA A 167 17.49 -9.38 -4.93
N THR A 168 18.75 -9.35 -5.37
CA THR A 168 19.89 -9.39 -4.46
C THR A 168 19.85 -8.25 -3.44
N LEU A 169 19.60 -7.01 -3.87
CA LEU A 169 19.54 -5.88 -2.94
C LEU A 169 18.37 -5.99 -1.95
N ILE A 170 17.23 -6.55 -2.36
CA ILE A 170 16.12 -6.86 -1.45
C ILE A 170 16.57 -7.84 -0.37
N HIS A 171 17.23 -8.94 -0.76
CA HIS A 171 17.71 -9.97 0.16
C HIS A 171 18.82 -9.47 1.08
N GLU A 172 19.74 -8.65 0.58
CA GLU A 172 20.83 -8.11 1.41
C GLU A 172 20.33 -7.19 2.52
N LEU A 173 19.16 -6.57 2.34
CA LEU A 173 18.57 -5.64 3.30
C LEU A 173 17.38 -6.24 4.08
N ASP A 174 17.10 -7.54 3.91
CA ASP A 174 15.96 -8.25 4.51
C ASP A 174 14.60 -7.55 4.24
N LEU A 175 14.39 -7.11 2.98
CA LEU A 175 13.23 -6.31 2.56
C LEU A 175 12.16 -7.09 1.79
N GLU A 176 12.17 -8.43 1.80
CA GLU A 176 11.26 -9.27 1.01
C GLU A 176 9.79 -9.00 1.33
N LYS A 177 9.47 -8.58 2.55
CA LYS A 177 8.10 -8.22 2.98
C LYS A 177 7.64 -6.86 2.45
N TYR A 178 8.57 -5.98 2.09
CA TYR A 178 8.28 -4.56 1.85
C TYR A 178 8.58 -4.11 0.42
N VAL A 179 9.37 -4.88 -0.34
CA VAL A 179 9.73 -4.56 -1.73
C VAL A 179 9.52 -5.79 -2.61
N LYS A 180 8.80 -5.62 -3.73
CA LYS A 180 8.51 -6.69 -4.68
C LYS A 180 8.85 -6.29 -6.12
N ILE A 181 9.10 -7.29 -6.96
CA ILE A 181 9.46 -7.15 -8.37
C ILE A 181 8.26 -7.55 -9.23
N MET A 182 7.89 -6.69 -10.19
CA MET A 182 6.89 -6.97 -11.23
C MET A 182 7.59 -7.16 -12.59
N PRO A 183 7.81 -8.40 -13.06
CA PRO A 183 8.50 -8.65 -14.32
C PRO A 183 7.59 -8.36 -15.52
N ILE A 184 8.08 -7.56 -16.47
CA ILE A 184 7.35 -7.23 -17.71
C ILE A 184 8.26 -7.44 -18.91
N LYS A 185 7.88 -8.36 -19.79
CA LYS A 185 8.60 -8.63 -21.04
C LYS A 185 8.10 -7.70 -22.14
N ALA A 186 8.98 -6.88 -22.70
CA ALA A 186 8.69 -6.00 -23.84
C ALA A 186 9.55 -6.30 -25.08
N SER A 187 10.35 -7.38 -25.03
CA SER A 187 11.27 -7.75 -26.10
C SER A 187 10.68 -8.72 -27.13
N TYR A 188 11.11 -8.55 -28.37
CA TYR A 188 10.93 -9.48 -29.47
C TYR A 188 12.24 -10.23 -29.70
N ASN A 189 12.17 -11.55 -29.79
CA ASN A 189 13.30 -12.40 -30.16
C ASN A 189 13.11 -12.89 -31.59
N SER A 190 14.04 -12.53 -32.49
CA SER A 190 13.98 -12.93 -33.89
C SER A 190 15.40 -13.16 -34.40
N TRP A 191 15.64 -14.32 -35.02
CA TRP A 191 16.96 -14.70 -35.58
C TRP A 191 18.13 -14.60 -34.60
N GLY A 192 17.87 -14.78 -33.31
CA GLY A 192 18.88 -14.67 -32.25
C GLY A 192 19.20 -13.25 -31.79
N GLU A 193 18.53 -12.24 -32.36
CA GLU A 193 18.57 -10.86 -31.90
C GLU A 193 17.38 -10.54 -30.99
N THR A 194 17.62 -9.71 -30.00
CA THR A 194 16.62 -9.19 -29.08
C THR A 194 16.39 -7.72 -29.38
N THR A 195 15.15 -7.34 -29.66
CA THR A 195 14.78 -5.97 -30.02
C THR A 195 13.58 -5.49 -29.20
N PHE A 196 13.49 -4.18 -29.01
CA PHE A 196 12.37 -3.53 -28.33
C PHE A 196 11.67 -2.60 -29.33
N LYS A 197 10.34 -2.67 -29.38
CA LYS A 197 9.53 -1.71 -30.14
C LYS A 197 8.90 -0.72 -29.18
N SER A 198 8.89 0.56 -29.53
CA SER A 198 8.29 1.63 -28.73
C SER A 198 6.86 1.32 -28.29
N THR A 199 6.05 0.71 -29.17
CA THR A 199 4.66 0.32 -28.85
C THR A 199 4.56 -0.74 -27.75
N ALA A 200 5.48 -1.72 -27.73
CA ALA A 200 5.51 -2.74 -26.67
C ALA A 200 6.02 -2.17 -25.35
N VAL A 201 7.02 -1.28 -25.41
CA VAL A 201 7.55 -0.59 -24.22
C VAL A 201 6.50 0.35 -23.63
N ARG A 202 5.77 1.12 -24.45
CA ARG A 202 4.67 1.97 -23.97
C ARG A 202 3.58 1.13 -23.29
N ALA A 203 3.15 0.05 -23.92
CA ALA A 203 2.17 -0.86 -23.31
C ALA A 203 2.68 -1.51 -22.01
N ALA A 204 4.00 -1.70 -21.87
CA ALA A 204 4.61 -2.19 -20.63
C ALA A 204 4.59 -1.15 -19.52
N ILE A 205 4.83 0.13 -19.85
CA ILE A 205 4.66 1.25 -18.91
C ILE A 205 3.21 1.35 -18.44
N ASP A 206 2.25 1.29 -19.37
CA ASP A 206 0.81 1.33 -19.04
C ASP A 206 0.45 0.19 -18.08
N PHE A 207 0.87 -1.04 -18.39
CA PHE A 207 0.64 -2.20 -17.52
C PHE A 207 1.27 -2.03 -16.13
N ALA A 208 2.50 -1.53 -16.04
CA ALA A 208 3.20 -1.31 -14.77
C ALA A 208 2.41 -0.36 -13.87
N ILE A 209 2.02 0.80 -14.41
CA ILE A 209 1.24 1.82 -13.70
C ILE A 209 -0.13 1.25 -13.26
N GLU A 210 -0.84 0.60 -14.18
CA GLU A 210 -2.17 0.03 -13.92
C GLU A 210 -2.17 -1.06 -12.85
N ASN A 211 -1.02 -1.73 -12.65
CA ASN A 211 -0.85 -2.78 -11.65
C ASN A 211 -0.10 -2.31 -10.39
N GLY A 212 0.08 -0.99 -10.22
CA GLY A 212 0.59 -0.39 -8.99
C GLY A 212 2.11 -0.46 -8.84
N ALA A 213 2.87 -0.40 -9.93
CA ALA A 213 4.31 -0.17 -9.84
C ALA A 213 4.61 1.23 -9.29
N ASP A 214 5.46 1.28 -8.26
CA ASP A 214 5.94 2.54 -7.66
C ASP A 214 7.22 3.03 -8.35
N VAL A 215 8.01 2.09 -8.86
CA VAL A 215 9.24 2.35 -9.62
C VAL A 215 9.25 1.51 -10.90
N ILE A 216 9.65 2.09 -12.02
CA ILE A 216 9.70 1.42 -13.33
C ILE A 216 11.15 1.49 -13.84
N ASN A 217 11.84 0.35 -13.77
CA ASN A 217 13.17 0.15 -14.32
C ASN A 217 13.11 -0.21 -15.80
N MET A 218 13.77 0.60 -16.63
CA MET A 218 13.89 0.44 -18.07
C MET A 218 15.36 0.37 -18.49
N SER A 219 15.95 -0.82 -18.41
CA SER A 219 17.34 -1.08 -18.83
C SER A 219 17.50 -1.18 -20.36
N ILE A 220 16.81 -0.30 -21.08
CA ILE A 220 16.68 -0.23 -22.54
C ILE A 220 17.07 1.16 -23.04
N SER A 221 17.56 1.23 -24.28
CA SER A 221 17.83 2.50 -24.97
C SER A 221 17.53 2.37 -26.45
N ASP A 222 17.20 3.48 -27.10
CA ASP A 222 16.99 3.55 -28.54
C ASP A 222 18.31 3.70 -29.33
N LYS A 223 18.21 4.06 -30.62
CA LYS A 223 19.37 4.25 -31.50
C LYS A 223 20.05 5.62 -31.36
N GLY A 224 19.56 6.49 -30.47
CA GLY A 224 20.01 7.87 -30.32
C GLY A 224 19.42 8.84 -31.33
N ALA A 225 19.02 10.02 -30.85
CA ALA A 225 18.47 11.13 -31.60
C ALA A 225 19.44 12.32 -31.64
N ASP A 226 19.25 13.25 -32.56
CA ASP A 226 19.98 14.51 -32.51
C ASP A 226 19.58 15.30 -31.26
N PRO A 227 20.51 16.00 -30.58
CA PRO A 227 20.21 16.73 -29.35
C PRO A 227 19.03 17.70 -29.51
N GLY A 228 18.09 17.68 -28.55
CA GLY A 228 16.87 18.50 -28.60
C GLY A 228 15.75 17.94 -29.50
N THR A 229 15.92 16.74 -30.08
CA THR A 229 14.85 16.03 -30.79
C THR A 229 14.35 14.84 -29.98
N SER A 230 13.06 14.52 -30.11
CA SER A 230 12.44 13.35 -29.47
C SER A 230 12.40 12.15 -30.42
N THR A 231 12.18 10.96 -29.85
CA THR A 231 11.91 9.72 -30.60
C THR A 231 10.64 9.07 -30.09
N ASP A 232 10.17 8.00 -30.73
CA ASP A 232 9.07 7.20 -30.20
C ASP A 232 9.38 6.56 -28.83
N PHE A 233 10.63 6.63 -28.36
CA PHE A 233 11.04 6.23 -27.01
C PHE A 233 10.94 7.36 -25.97
N ASP A 234 10.71 8.61 -26.38
CA ASP A 234 10.41 9.74 -25.51
C ASP A 234 8.93 9.69 -25.07
N MET A 235 8.58 8.64 -24.33
CA MET A 235 7.19 8.21 -24.14
C MET A 235 6.63 8.41 -22.73
N VAL A 236 7.46 8.86 -21.77
CA VAL A 236 7.03 9.10 -20.38
C VAL A 236 6.47 10.52 -20.28
N THR A 237 5.19 10.64 -19.94
CA THR A 237 4.54 11.95 -19.77
C THR A 237 4.68 12.46 -18.34
N LYS A 238 4.27 13.72 -18.13
CA LYS A 238 4.18 14.29 -16.78
C LYS A 238 3.16 13.53 -15.91
N GLU A 239 2.03 13.14 -16.50
CA GLU A 239 0.98 12.39 -15.80
C GLU A 239 1.44 10.98 -15.42
N ASP A 240 2.32 10.37 -16.21
CA ASP A 240 2.95 9.10 -15.83
C ASP A 240 3.88 9.30 -14.62
N ALA A 241 4.71 10.35 -14.64
CA ALA A 241 5.66 10.68 -13.57
C ALA A 241 5.00 10.98 -12.21
N GLN A 242 3.71 11.32 -12.21
CA GLN A 242 2.90 11.47 -11.00
C GLN A 242 2.46 10.14 -10.38
N LYS A 243 2.66 9.02 -11.07
CA LYS A 243 2.18 7.68 -10.66
C LYS A 243 3.29 6.68 -10.36
N ALA A 244 4.51 6.93 -10.82
CA ALA A 244 5.68 6.11 -10.56
C ALA A 244 6.98 6.89 -10.78
N VAL A 245 8.08 6.42 -10.17
CA VAL A 245 9.44 6.87 -10.50
C VAL A 245 9.94 6.07 -11.71
N PHE A 246 10.42 6.77 -12.75
CA PHE A 246 10.99 6.14 -13.94
C PHE A 246 12.50 6.19 -13.91
N VAL A 247 13.16 5.05 -14.18
CA VAL A 247 14.63 4.95 -14.18
C VAL A 247 15.06 4.25 -15.46
N ALA A 248 15.98 4.83 -16.23
CA ALA A 248 16.41 4.27 -17.51
C ALA A 248 17.91 4.36 -17.79
N ALA A 249 18.39 3.41 -18.59
CA ALA A 249 19.79 3.33 -18.99
C ALA A 249 20.18 4.39 -20.03
N ALA A 250 21.26 5.13 -19.81
CA ALA A 250 21.77 6.13 -20.76
C ALA A 250 22.26 5.53 -22.09
N GLY A 251 22.53 4.23 -22.14
CA GLY A 251 23.04 3.52 -23.32
C GLY A 251 24.57 3.32 -23.29
N ASN A 252 25.05 2.46 -24.19
CA ASN A 252 26.42 1.92 -24.16
C ASN A 252 27.20 2.18 -25.47
N ASN A 253 27.10 3.39 -26.01
CA ASN A 253 27.65 3.76 -27.32
C ASN A 253 28.84 4.75 -27.25
N SER A 254 29.42 4.95 -26.07
CA SER A 254 30.52 5.90 -25.84
C SER A 254 30.21 7.32 -26.34
N THR A 255 28.94 7.73 -26.30
CA THR A 255 28.47 8.97 -26.95
C THR A 255 28.14 10.05 -25.93
N ALA A 256 28.66 11.26 -26.16
CA ALA A 256 28.30 12.45 -25.40
C ALA A 256 26.90 12.97 -25.77
N SER A 257 26.18 13.55 -24.81
CA SER A 257 24.90 14.24 -25.03
C SER A 257 25.06 15.50 -25.89
N SER A 258 26.26 16.07 -25.90
CA SER A 258 26.61 17.30 -26.63
C SER A 258 27.67 17.04 -27.69
N THR A 259 27.73 17.93 -28.68
CA THR A 259 28.74 17.85 -29.75
C THR A 259 30.13 18.15 -29.20
N VAL A 260 31.05 17.21 -29.40
CA VAL A 260 32.45 17.29 -28.97
C VAL A 260 33.35 17.29 -30.20
N GLY A 261 33.97 18.43 -30.49
CA GLY A 261 34.76 18.59 -31.72
C GLY A 261 33.91 18.36 -32.97
N SER A 262 34.29 17.39 -33.80
CA SER A 262 33.54 16.97 -34.98
C SER A 262 32.53 15.84 -34.72
N ALA A 263 32.54 15.23 -33.53
CA ALA A 263 31.59 14.19 -33.15
C ALA A 263 30.28 14.83 -32.69
N LYS A 264 29.19 14.56 -33.41
CA LYS A 264 27.85 15.03 -33.03
C LYS A 264 27.37 14.30 -31.77
N GLY A 265 26.86 15.06 -30.81
CA GLY A 265 26.22 14.48 -29.63
C GLY A 265 24.95 13.72 -30.00
N LYS A 266 24.51 12.82 -29.12
CA LYS A 266 23.24 12.08 -29.27
C LYS A 266 22.52 11.95 -27.94
N TRP A 267 21.20 12.05 -27.98
CA TRP A 267 20.32 11.81 -26.84
C TRP A 267 19.66 10.45 -26.99
N TYR A 268 19.72 9.62 -25.96
CA TYR A 268 19.16 8.27 -25.98
C TYR A 268 17.93 8.21 -25.07
N TYR A 269 16.81 7.76 -25.61
CA TYR A 269 15.55 7.66 -24.88
C TYR A 269 15.27 6.21 -24.44
N PRO A 270 14.59 5.98 -23.31
CA PRO A 270 13.89 6.98 -22.48
C PRO A 270 14.76 7.76 -21.49
N ALA A 271 16.04 7.44 -21.32
CA ALA A 271 16.90 8.10 -20.31
C ALA A 271 17.09 9.61 -20.48
N ALA A 272 17.01 10.13 -21.70
CA ALA A 272 17.07 11.57 -21.98
C ALA A 272 15.74 12.32 -21.73
N ASN A 273 14.65 11.62 -21.41
CA ASN A 273 13.38 12.25 -21.05
C ASN A 273 13.51 12.90 -19.66
N LYS A 274 13.11 14.17 -19.54
CA LYS A 274 13.23 14.96 -18.30
C LYS A 274 12.48 14.39 -17.08
N HIS A 275 11.47 13.54 -17.30
CA HIS A 275 10.68 12.87 -16.27
C HIS A 275 11.25 11.52 -15.86
N VAL A 276 12.37 11.12 -16.44
CA VAL A 276 13.07 9.87 -16.17
C VAL A 276 14.38 10.18 -15.46
N ILE A 277 14.80 9.29 -14.55
CA ILE A 277 16.15 9.30 -13.99
C ILE A 277 17.06 8.58 -14.99
N GLY A 278 17.87 9.33 -15.73
CA GLY A 278 18.83 8.83 -16.70
C GLY A 278 20.11 8.36 -16.02
N VAL A 279 20.41 7.07 -16.10
CA VAL A 279 21.51 6.43 -15.36
C VAL A 279 22.69 6.09 -16.27
N MET A 280 23.84 6.66 -15.92
CA MET A 280 25.16 6.40 -16.52
C MET A 280 25.90 5.33 -15.71
N ASN A 281 26.94 4.75 -16.31
CA ASN A 281 27.72 3.67 -15.74
C ASN A 281 29.12 4.12 -15.31
N TYR A 282 29.47 3.87 -14.05
CA TYR A 282 30.85 3.98 -13.58
C TYR A 282 31.43 2.63 -13.13
N ALA A 283 32.75 2.56 -13.15
CA ALA A 283 33.56 1.53 -12.53
C ALA A 283 34.42 2.17 -11.43
N GLU A 284 34.73 1.41 -10.41
CA GLU A 284 35.76 1.77 -9.45
C GLU A 284 36.96 0.85 -9.57
N GLU A 285 38.14 1.45 -9.50
CA GLU A 285 39.40 0.74 -9.45
C GLU A 285 40.30 1.42 -8.42
N ASN A 286 40.75 0.66 -7.40
CA ASN A 286 41.62 1.15 -6.33
C ASN A 286 41.09 2.41 -5.62
N GLY A 287 39.79 2.46 -5.31
CA GLY A 287 39.14 3.60 -4.65
C GLY A 287 38.93 4.83 -5.55
N ASN A 288 39.18 4.72 -6.86
CA ASN A 288 38.91 5.79 -7.83
C ASN A 288 37.73 5.41 -8.72
N LYS A 289 36.68 6.23 -8.67
CA LYS A 289 35.49 6.08 -9.51
C LYS A 289 35.70 6.78 -10.85
N SER A 290 35.39 6.08 -11.93
CA SER A 290 35.52 6.60 -13.30
C SER A 290 34.40 6.10 -14.20
N LEU A 291 33.96 6.95 -15.13
CA LEU A 291 32.95 6.58 -16.11
C LEU A 291 33.46 5.40 -16.96
N VAL A 292 32.63 4.38 -17.14
CA VAL A 292 32.96 3.26 -18.04
C VAL A 292 33.00 3.78 -19.48
N SER A 293 34.03 3.43 -20.22
CA SER A 293 34.29 3.96 -21.57
C SER A 293 33.14 3.71 -22.57
N SER A 294 32.35 2.65 -22.37
CA SER A 294 31.17 2.37 -23.19
C SER A 294 29.96 3.23 -22.82
N SER A 295 29.89 3.80 -21.61
CA SER A 295 28.73 4.58 -21.17
C SER A 295 28.50 5.78 -22.10
N ASN A 296 27.25 6.03 -22.47
CA ASN A 296 26.85 7.37 -22.89
C ASN A 296 26.91 8.31 -21.68
N PHE A 297 27.11 9.60 -21.92
CA PHE A 297 27.33 10.57 -20.86
C PHE A 297 26.92 11.99 -21.22
N GLY A 298 26.71 12.82 -20.22
CA GLY A 298 26.46 14.25 -20.36
C GLY A 298 25.26 14.73 -19.57
N ASP A 299 24.99 16.03 -19.67
CA ASP A 299 24.01 16.79 -18.88
C ASP A 299 22.53 16.46 -19.13
N VAL A 300 22.23 15.67 -20.17
CA VAL A 300 20.88 15.18 -20.43
C VAL A 300 20.52 13.98 -19.55
N TYR A 301 21.51 13.37 -18.89
CA TYR A 301 21.35 12.27 -17.94
C TYR A 301 21.65 12.78 -16.53
N ASP A 302 21.15 12.10 -15.51
CA ASP A 302 21.12 12.64 -14.15
C ASP A 302 22.26 12.14 -13.27
N ILE A 303 22.55 10.83 -13.28
CA ILE A 303 23.40 10.22 -12.25
C ILE A 303 24.23 9.05 -12.76
N CYS A 304 25.42 8.85 -12.17
CA CYS A 304 26.26 7.68 -12.43
C CYS A 304 26.11 6.65 -11.31
N ALA A 305 25.82 5.39 -11.64
CA ALA A 305 25.79 4.28 -10.69
C ALA A 305 26.74 3.13 -11.10
N PRO A 306 27.11 2.22 -10.18
CA PRO A 306 28.00 1.12 -10.50
C PRO A 306 27.37 0.20 -11.55
N GLY A 307 28.05 -0.05 -12.65
CA GLY A 307 27.54 -0.95 -13.69
C GLY A 307 28.64 -1.74 -14.38
N ASN A 308 29.81 -1.86 -13.75
CA ASN A 308 30.94 -2.63 -14.26
C ASN A 308 31.09 -3.95 -13.50
N ALA A 309 31.16 -5.06 -14.23
CA ALA A 309 31.35 -6.41 -13.70
C ALA A 309 30.33 -6.83 -12.62
N ILE A 310 29.09 -6.33 -12.72
CA ILE A 310 28.01 -6.59 -11.76
C ILE A 310 27.58 -8.05 -11.86
N PHE A 311 27.76 -8.80 -10.76
CA PHE A 311 27.43 -10.22 -10.67
C PHE A 311 25.95 -10.40 -10.28
N SER A 312 25.19 -11.12 -11.12
CA SER A 312 23.75 -11.38 -10.92
C SER A 312 23.31 -12.61 -11.72
N ALA A 313 22.04 -12.98 -11.61
CA ALA A 313 21.43 -14.14 -12.26
C ALA A 313 21.65 -14.16 -13.78
N ASP A 314 22.22 -15.24 -14.32
CA ASP A 314 22.37 -15.46 -15.76
C ASP A 314 21.04 -15.90 -16.38
N GLY A 315 20.20 -16.65 -15.66
CA GLY A 315 18.90 -17.11 -16.19
C GLY A 315 18.98 -18.24 -17.23
N LYS A 316 20.16 -18.79 -17.53
CA LYS A 316 20.32 -19.98 -18.39
C LYS A 316 19.93 -21.28 -17.69
N SER A 317 20.12 -21.32 -16.38
CA SER A 317 19.61 -22.36 -15.48
C SER A 317 18.97 -21.69 -14.27
N ASN A 318 18.46 -22.47 -13.32
CA ASN A 318 17.82 -21.96 -12.11
C ASN A 318 18.83 -21.46 -11.05
N GLU A 319 20.12 -21.74 -11.22
CA GLU A 319 21.17 -21.48 -10.23
C GLU A 319 22.41 -20.82 -10.86
N SER A 320 22.31 -20.36 -12.11
CA SER A 320 23.45 -19.80 -12.86
C SER A 320 23.56 -18.30 -12.68
N TYR A 321 24.78 -17.82 -12.42
CA TYR A 321 25.10 -16.40 -12.28
C TYR A 321 26.24 -16.00 -13.25
N LYS A 322 26.33 -14.72 -13.56
CA LYS A 322 27.42 -14.14 -14.37
C LYS A 322 27.62 -12.65 -14.05
N SER A 323 28.80 -12.14 -14.37
CA SER A 323 29.06 -10.70 -14.40
C SER A 323 28.69 -10.10 -15.75
N LEU A 324 27.99 -8.97 -15.75
CA LEU A 324 27.77 -8.13 -16.92
C LEU A 324 28.23 -6.68 -16.65
N THR A 325 28.55 -5.97 -17.72
CA THR A 325 28.90 -4.54 -17.68
C THR A 325 27.97 -3.76 -18.59
N GLY A 326 27.39 -2.65 -18.08
CA GLY A 326 26.59 -1.73 -18.86
C GLY A 326 25.77 -0.77 -18.02
N THR A 327 25.28 0.30 -18.63
CA THR A 327 24.27 1.19 -18.03
C THR A 327 23.04 0.40 -17.58
N SER A 328 22.68 -0.66 -18.30
CA SER A 328 21.61 -1.61 -17.92
C SER A 328 21.79 -2.28 -16.56
N MET A 329 23.02 -2.43 -16.05
CA MET A 329 23.32 -2.97 -14.72
C MET A 329 23.35 -1.86 -13.65
N ALA A 330 23.65 -0.62 -14.03
CA ALA A 330 23.61 0.54 -13.15
C ALA A 330 22.17 0.99 -12.85
N THR A 331 21.29 0.97 -13.86
CA THR A 331 19.87 1.34 -13.74
C THR A 331 19.11 0.62 -12.61
N PRO A 332 19.17 -0.72 -12.44
CA PRO A 332 18.45 -1.41 -11.38
C PRO A 332 18.89 -1.03 -9.96
N ILE A 333 20.14 -0.58 -9.76
CA ILE A 333 20.61 -0.08 -8.47
C ILE A 333 19.89 1.22 -8.12
N VAL A 334 19.77 2.15 -9.07
CA VAL A 334 19.06 3.43 -8.88
C VAL A 334 17.55 3.21 -8.76
N ALA A 335 16.99 2.23 -9.47
CA ALA A 335 15.60 1.82 -9.30
C ALA A 335 15.34 1.28 -7.88
N PHE A 336 16.21 0.40 -7.38
CA PHE A 336 16.14 -0.07 -6.00
C PHE A 336 16.31 1.07 -4.99
N ALA A 337 17.24 1.99 -5.22
CA ALA A 337 17.42 3.16 -4.38
C ALA A 337 16.15 4.04 -4.31
N SER A 338 15.47 4.23 -5.44
CA SER A 338 14.18 4.92 -5.49
C SER A 338 13.12 4.18 -4.65
N ALA A 339 13.07 2.86 -4.75
CA ALA A 339 12.16 2.05 -3.94
C ALA A 339 12.50 2.13 -2.45
N LEU A 340 13.78 2.13 -2.08
CA LEU A 340 14.23 2.24 -0.69
C LEU A 340 13.85 3.60 -0.08
N MET A 341 13.93 4.68 -0.85
CA MET A 341 13.44 6.00 -0.43
C MET A 341 11.92 5.99 -0.21
N ILE A 342 11.15 5.31 -1.07
CA ILE A 342 9.70 5.15 -0.90
C ILE A 342 9.38 4.30 0.33
N VAL A 343 10.13 3.23 0.60
CA VAL A 343 10.00 2.41 1.82
C VAL A 343 10.23 3.27 3.06
N LYS A 344 11.34 4.02 3.11
CA LYS A 344 11.66 4.94 4.21
C LYS A 344 10.52 5.93 4.45
N ASP A 345 10.09 6.60 3.38
CA ASP A 345 9.08 7.65 3.44
C ASP A 345 7.70 7.12 3.86
N ARG A 346 7.23 6.03 3.24
CA ARG A 346 5.95 5.40 3.60
C ARG A 346 5.95 4.85 5.02
N ALA A 347 7.06 4.24 5.46
CA ALA A 347 7.18 3.73 6.82
C ALA A 347 7.12 4.87 7.85
N PHE A 348 7.81 5.98 7.58
CA PHE A 348 7.74 7.18 8.40
C PHE A 348 6.30 7.73 8.43
N CYS A 349 5.71 7.99 7.26
CA CYS A 349 4.36 8.54 7.13
C CYS A 349 3.29 7.64 7.78
N SER A 350 3.42 6.32 7.71
CA SER A 350 2.50 5.38 8.39
C SER A 350 2.57 5.52 9.91
N ALA A 351 3.77 5.71 10.48
CA ALA A 351 3.92 5.94 11.93
C ALA A 351 3.46 7.34 12.34
N THR A 352 3.60 8.32 11.45
CA THR A 352 3.33 9.72 11.76
C THR A 352 1.94 10.21 11.36
N ASN A 353 1.21 9.42 10.56
CA ASN A 353 -0.04 9.80 9.89
C ASN A 353 0.14 11.01 8.94
N ASP A 354 1.34 11.16 8.37
CA ASP A 354 1.66 12.16 7.36
C ASP A 354 1.33 11.66 5.95
N LEU A 355 1.33 12.58 4.97
CA LEU A 355 1.22 12.21 3.56
C LEU A 355 2.60 11.83 3.00
N PRO A 356 2.72 10.69 2.29
CA PRO A 356 3.95 10.34 1.58
C PRO A 356 4.30 11.37 0.50
N LYS A 357 5.60 11.50 0.22
CA LYS A 357 6.11 12.29 -0.91
C LYS A 357 5.52 11.79 -2.22
N SER A 358 5.34 12.73 -3.15
CA SER A 358 5.04 12.39 -4.54
C SER A 358 6.23 11.68 -5.21
N TYR A 359 5.96 10.91 -6.26
CA TYR A 359 7.02 10.24 -7.03
C TYR A 359 7.97 11.24 -7.71
N GLU A 360 7.48 12.41 -8.11
CA GLU A 360 8.32 13.48 -8.67
C GLU A 360 9.32 14.01 -7.61
N GLU A 361 8.88 14.17 -6.36
CA GLU A 361 9.78 14.54 -5.25
C GLU A 361 10.80 13.44 -4.98
N VAL A 362 10.38 12.17 -4.88
CA VAL A 362 11.30 11.03 -4.71
C VAL A 362 12.35 11.01 -5.83
N ALA A 363 11.94 11.17 -7.09
CA ALA A 363 12.86 11.23 -8.22
C ALA A 363 13.85 12.40 -8.10
N GLY A 364 13.38 13.57 -7.65
CA GLY A 364 14.23 14.72 -7.36
C GLY A 364 15.31 14.44 -6.31
N TYR A 365 14.94 13.83 -5.18
CA TYR A 365 15.89 13.44 -4.13
C TYR A 365 16.93 12.44 -4.66
N VAL A 366 16.50 11.42 -5.41
CA VAL A 366 17.43 10.43 -5.98
C VAL A 366 18.42 11.09 -6.94
N LYS A 367 17.97 12.02 -7.79
CA LYS A 367 18.84 12.77 -8.72
C LYS A 367 19.87 13.64 -7.99
N SER A 368 19.56 14.14 -6.80
CA SER A 368 20.50 14.93 -5.97
C SER A 368 21.36 14.10 -5.01
N SER A 369 21.17 12.78 -4.96
CA SER A 369 21.84 11.90 -3.98
C SER A 369 23.18 11.41 -4.49
N PHE A 370 24.17 12.30 -4.54
CA PHE A 370 25.47 11.99 -5.10
C PHE A 370 26.66 12.56 -4.34
N ASP A 371 27.81 11.91 -4.52
CA ASP A 371 29.14 12.42 -4.19
C ASP A 371 29.83 12.97 -5.45
N GLU A 372 30.53 14.09 -5.35
CA GLU A 372 31.10 14.85 -6.48
C GLU A 372 32.45 14.27 -7.01
N GLN A 373 32.77 13.00 -6.75
CA GLN A 373 34.12 12.46 -7.00
C GLN A 373 34.45 12.13 -8.47
N ILE A 374 33.48 11.84 -9.35
CA ILE A 374 33.74 11.42 -10.75
C ILE A 374 34.32 12.54 -11.64
N VAL A 375 34.40 13.78 -11.14
CA VAL A 375 34.76 15.00 -11.88
C VAL A 375 36.22 15.05 -12.37
N LYS A 376 37.14 14.25 -11.81
CA LYS A 376 38.58 14.33 -12.17
C LYS A 376 38.94 13.70 -13.52
N THR A 377 38.17 12.73 -14.02
CA THR A 377 38.59 11.89 -15.18
C THR A 377 38.01 12.34 -16.53
N VAL A 378 36.93 13.13 -16.55
CA VAL A 378 36.33 13.65 -17.81
C VAL A 378 37.14 14.85 -18.38
N LYS A 379 38.13 15.34 -17.62
CA LYS A 379 38.92 16.55 -17.94
C LYS A 379 39.83 16.46 -19.18
N THR A 380 39.90 15.33 -19.88
CA THR A 380 40.81 15.13 -21.03
C THR A 380 40.16 14.98 -22.40
N LEU A 381 38.82 14.95 -22.52
CA LEU A 381 38.16 14.79 -23.84
C LEU A 381 37.50 16.06 -24.40
N THR A 382 37.23 17.09 -23.59
CA THR A 382 36.62 18.35 -24.06
C THR A 382 37.23 19.57 -23.38
N SER A 383 38.08 20.31 -24.09
CA SER A 383 38.69 21.55 -23.60
C SER A 383 37.71 22.74 -23.45
N SER A 384 36.40 22.51 -23.30
CA SER A 384 35.41 23.60 -23.37
C SER A 384 34.17 23.52 -22.47
N ARG A 385 33.93 22.47 -21.66
CA ARG A 385 32.92 22.50 -20.58
C ARG A 385 33.33 21.61 -19.40
N ASN A 386 33.45 22.17 -18.20
CA ASN A 386 33.47 21.39 -16.96
C ASN A 386 32.01 21.04 -16.63
N PHE A 387 31.64 19.77 -16.64
CA PHE A 387 30.37 19.31 -16.10
C PHE A 387 30.67 18.42 -14.88
N SER A 388 29.95 18.66 -13.78
CA SER A 388 30.03 17.82 -12.59
C SER A 388 29.05 16.67 -12.74
N LEU A 389 29.54 15.42 -12.68
CA LEU A 389 28.72 14.22 -12.69
C LEU A 389 28.74 13.62 -11.30
N GLY A 390 27.58 13.60 -10.66
CA GLY A 390 27.39 12.98 -9.36
C GLY A 390 27.50 11.46 -9.44
N VAL A 391 28.28 10.86 -8.55
CA VAL A 391 28.25 9.42 -8.29
C VAL A 391 27.12 9.15 -7.33
N PHE A 392 26.20 8.26 -7.68
CA PHE A 392 25.18 7.82 -6.75
C PHE A 392 25.79 7.34 -5.42
N ASP A 393 25.23 7.84 -4.32
CA ASP A 393 25.64 7.51 -2.97
C ASP A 393 24.42 7.27 -2.08
N PHE A 394 24.31 6.07 -1.52
CA PHE A 394 23.26 5.74 -0.57
C PHE A 394 23.34 6.57 0.71
N LYS A 395 24.53 6.98 1.15
CA LYS A 395 24.64 7.80 2.37
C LYS A 395 24.00 9.17 2.17
N SER A 396 24.23 9.81 1.02
CA SER A 396 23.53 11.01 0.62
C SER A 396 22.01 10.80 0.57
N LEU A 397 21.54 9.73 -0.10
CA LEU A 397 20.11 9.43 -0.24
C LEU A 397 19.41 9.15 1.10
N LEU A 398 20.06 8.35 1.95
CA LEU A 398 19.46 7.83 3.17
C LEU A 398 19.71 8.72 4.38
N SER A 399 20.53 9.76 4.25
CA SER A 399 20.67 10.77 5.28
C SER A 399 19.28 11.28 5.71
N ASP A 400 19.04 11.28 7.01
CA ASP A 400 17.79 11.82 7.55
C ASP A 400 17.86 13.34 7.41
N GLU A 401 17.04 13.88 6.52
CA GLU A 401 16.72 15.31 6.55
C GLU A 401 16.18 15.64 7.94
N VAL A 402 16.73 16.67 8.57
CA VAL A 402 16.21 17.10 9.86
C VAL A 402 14.80 17.62 9.63
N LYS A 403 13.82 17.11 10.39
CA LYS A 403 12.41 17.47 10.27
C LYS A 403 11.82 17.76 11.63
N ALA A 404 10.75 18.54 11.64
CA ALA A 404 9.96 18.80 12.83
C ALA A 404 8.48 18.59 12.53
N ARG A 405 7.72 18.14 13.53
CA ARG A 405 6.25 18.12 13.48
C ARG A 405 5.64 18.42 14.85
N ILE A 406 4.41 18.91 14.86
CA ILE A 406 3.67 19.18 16.09
C ILE A 406 2.60 18.10 16.29
N VAL A 407 2.61 17.42 17.44
CA VAL A 407 1.66 16.35 17.80
C VAL A 407 0.96 16.65 19.13
N ALA A 408 -0.24 16.13 19.37
CA ALA A 408 -0.93 16.24 20.67
C ALA A 408 -0.48 15.11 21.63
N LYS A 409 -0.11 15.43 22.88
CA LYS A 409 0.59 14.50 23.80
C LYS A 409 -0.31 13.57 24.63
N GLU A 410 -1.51 14.00 25.03
CA GLU A 410 -2.43 13.22 25.89
C GLU A 410 -3.60 12.62 25.10
N ASP A 411 -3.89 11.31 25.27
CA ASP A 411 -5.04 10.54 24.76
C ASP A 411 -5.72 11.07 23.49
N GLY A 412 -4.92 11.43 22.49
CA GLY A 412 -5.37 11.90 21.19
C GLY A 412 -6.19 13.19 21.23
N GLY A 413 -5.93 14.09 22.19
CA GLY A 413 -6.52 15.43 22.28
C GLY A 413 -6.72 16.00 20.89
N SER A 414 -7.97 15.96 20.44
CA SER A 414 -8.26 16.15 19.03
C SER A 414 -7.89 17.58 18.66
N LEU A 415 -7.14 17.72 17.57
CA LEU A 415 -6.92 19.02 16.94
C LEU A 415 -8.24 19.60 16.41
N VAL A 416 -9.34 18.82 16.43
CA VAL A 416 -10.70 19.28 16.21
C VAL A 416 -11.50 19.20 17.51
N GLN A 417 -11.98 20.34 18.00
CA GLN A 417 -12.76 20.45 19.21
C GLN A 417 -14.17 20.97 18.92
N ASN A 418 -15.08 20.72 19.85
CA ASN A 418 -16.46 21.22 19.78
C ASN A 418 -16.58 22.52 20.58
N LEU A 419 -17.34 23.48 20.07
CA LEU A 419 -17.55 24.81 20.66
C LEU A 419 -17.91 24.73 22.16
N ASN A 420 -18.79 23.82 22.57
CA ASN A 420 -19.23 23.73 23.96
C ASN A 420 -18.34 22.86 24.86
N ASP A 421 -17.24 22.31 24.35
CA ASP A 421 -16.30 21.47 25.10
C ASP A 421 -14.85 21.76 24.69
N VAL A 422 -14.53 23.05 24.50
CA VAL A 422 -13.16 23.48 24.23
C VAL A 422 -12.30 23.29 25.48
N LYS A 423 -11.20 22.56 25.33
CA LYS A 423 -10.20 22.22 26.35
C LYS A 423 -8.81 22.63 25.88
N SER A 424 -7.89 22.79 26.82
CA SER A 424 -6.46 22.91 26.50
C SER A 424 -5.99 21.65 25.76
N VAL A 425 -5.16 21.85 24.75
CA VAL A 425 -4.39 20.79 24.09
C VAL A 425 -2.92 21.01 24.40
N ILE A 426 -2.24 19.94 24.82
CA ILE A 426 -0.79 19.95 24.98
C ILE A 426 -0.20 19.46 23.67
N LEU A 427 0.46 20.37 22.97
CA LEU A 427 1.18 20.10 21.73
C LEU A 427 2.63 19.83 22.06
N HIS A 428 3.27 18.91 21.34
CA HIS A 428 4.67 18.55 21.48
C HIS A 428 5.34 18.63 20.11
N LEU A 429 6.50 19.28 20.05
CA LEU A 429 7.34 19.36 18.87
C LEU A 429 8.28 18.15 18.82
N GLU A 430 8.05 17.26 17.87
CA GLU A 430 8.95 16.13 17.62
C GLU A 430 9.96 16.49 16.54
N ILE A 431 11.25 16.32 16.84
CA ILE A 431 12.36 16.50 15.89
C ILE A 431 12.90 15.14 15.45
N PHE A 432 13.16 15.04 14.15
CA PHE A 432 13.76 13.90 13.49
C PHE A 432 15.08 14.29 12.82
N PRO A 433 16.10 13.42 12.79
CA PRO A 433 16.20 12.16 13.53
C PRO A 433 16.26 12.37 15.05
N SER A 434 15.94 11.32 15.83
CA SER A 434 15.80 11.42 17.30
C SER A 434 17.08 11.79 18.04
N VAL A 435 18.22 11.83 17.34
CA VAL A 435 19.47 12.38 17.86
C VAL A 435 19.36 13.88 18.16
N TYR A 436 18.41 14.59 17.54
CA TYR A 436 18.13 16.01 17.79
C TYR A 436 16.96 16.25 18.74
N THR A 437 16.34 15.19 19.28
CA THR A 437 15.23 15.30 20.22
C THR A 437 15.67 16.11 21.45
N GLU A 438 14.86 17.10 21.84
CA GLU A 438 15.09 17.98 23.00
C GLU A 438 16.41 18.76 22.96
N GLN A 439 16.96 19.04 21.78
CA GLN A 439 18.15 19.88 21.58
C GLN A 439 17.81 21.14 20.81
N GLY A 440 18.48 22.25 21.06
CA GLY A 440 18.28 23.50 20.31
C GLY A 440 17.32 24.45 21.02
N SER A 441 16.58 25.25 20.26
CA SER A 441 15.57 26.18 20.78
C SER A 441 14.34 26.22 19.88
N VAL A 442 13.17 26.44 20.48
CA VAL A 442 11.87 26.48 19.77
C VAL A 442 11.21 27.84 19.92
N GLU A 443 10.76 28.42 18.80
CA GLU A 443 9.87 29.57 18.77
C GLU A 443 8.46 29.13 18.34
N TRP A 444 7.49 29.22 19.25
CA TRP A 444 6.08 28.93 18.97
C TRP A 444 5.36 30.17 18.42
N LYS A 445 4.48 29.96 17.44
CA LYS A 445 3.69 30.99 16.77
C LYS A 445 2.22 30.57 16.70
N VAL A 446 1.33 31.51 17.02
CA VAL A 446 -0.12 31.36 16.85
C VAL A 446 -0.59 32.36 15.80
N ASP A 447 -1.20 31.86 14.73
CA ASP A 447 -1.56 32.61 13.52
C ASP A 447 -0.40 33.49 13.01
N GLY A 448 0.82 32.91 13.02
CA GLY A 448 2.06 33.54 12.56
C GLY A 448 2.68 34.56 13.52
N LYS A 449 2.12 34.75 14.71
CA LYS A 449 2.68 35.64 15.74
C LYS A 449 3.36 34.84 16.83
N SER A 450 4.60 35.20 17.16
CA SER A 450 5.35 34.57 18.24
C SER A 450 4.63 34.74 19.57
N VAL A 451 4.62 33.67 20.36
CA VAL A 451 3.96 33.62 21.68
C VAL A 451 4.93 33.10 22.73
N GLU A 452 4.72 33.52 23.97
CA GLU A 452 5.40 32.88 25.10
C GLU A 452 4.82 31.49 25.32
N ASN A 453 5.69 30.53 25.61
CA ASN A 453 5.30 29.16 25.86
C ASN A 453 4.84 28.96 27.31
N PRO A 454 3.55 28.66 27.57
CA PRO A 454 3.02 28.54 28.93
C PRO A 454 3.53 27.32 29.70
N SER A 455 3.94 26.25 29.01
CA SER A 455 4.35 24.99 29.65
C SER A 455 5.68 25.11 30.39
N GLY A 456 6.53 26.05 29.98
CA GLY A 456 7.93 26.16 30.43
C GLY A 456 8.89 25.13 29.82
N ASP A 457 8.38 24.13 29.10
CA ASP A 457 9.15 23.19 28.28
C ASP A 457 9.13 23.69 26.83
N GLU A 458 10.28 24.05 26.28
CA GLU A 458 10.34 24.63 24.94
C GLU A 458 9.80 23.71 23.84
N PHE A 459 9.79 22.39 24.04
CA PHE A 459 9.24 21.42 23.09
C PHE A 459 7.76 21.12 23.32
N GLU A 460 7.13 21.63 24.38
CA GLU A 460 5.69 21.47 24.63
C GLU A 460 4.98 22.81 24.64
N PHE A 461 3.84 22.91 23.95
CA PHE A 461 3.04 24.12 23.92
C PHE A 461 1.61 23.80 24.35
N GLU A 462 1.21 24.32 25.52
CA GLU A 462 -0.17 24.26 25.96
C GLU A 462 -0.97 25.37 25.28
N TYR A 463 -1.98 24.97 24.51
CA TYR A 463 -2.85 25.89 23.78
C TYR A 463 -4.32 25.64 24.10
N THR A 464 -5.04 26.69 24.51
CA THR A 464 -6.50 26.67 24.63
C THR A 464 -7.09 27.55 23.54
N PRO A 465 -7.83 27.00 22.57
CA PRO A 465 -8.49 27.84 21.58
C PRO A 465 -9.59 28.69 22.22
N GLU A 466 -9.87 29.84 21.62
CA GLU A 466 -11.05 30.61 22.00
C GLU A 466 -12.31 29.77 21.77
N ASN A 467 -13.31 29.92 22.65
CA ASN A 467 -14.63 29.32 22.46
C ASN A 467 -15.42 30.03 21.35
N LYS A 468 -14.92 29.92 20.11
CA LYS A 468 -15.51 30.45 18.88
C LYS A 468 -15.20 29.50 17.74
N ILE A 469 -16.09 29.42 16.76
CA ILE A 469 -15.85 28.64 15.55
C ILE A 469 -14.70 29.23 14.75
N GLY A 470 -13.79 28.37 14.31
CA GLY A 470 -12.66 28.77 13.51
C GLY A 470 -11.56 27.73 13.52
N SER A 471 -10.47 28.06 12.82
CA SER A 471 -9.23 27.31 12.87
C SER A 471 -8.15 28.28 13.34
N VAL A 472 -7.30 27.81 14.25
CA VAL A 472 -6.11 28.53 14.67
C VAL A 472 -4.90 27.75 14.21
N LYS A 473 -4.02 28.44 13.49
CA LYS A 473 -2.79 27.85 12.96
C LYS A 473 -1.71 27.99 14.02
N ILE A 474 -1.08 26.88 14.38
CA ILE A 474 0.04 26.84 15.33
C ILE A 474 1.26 26.37 14.58
N SER A 475 2.33 27.14 14.65
CA SER A 475 3.62 26.74 14.09
C SER A 475 4.73 26.82 15.12
N ALA A 476 5.77 26.05 14.88
CA ALA A 476 6.98 26.00 15.67
C ALA A 476 8.18 26.12 14.72
N GLU A 477 9.09 27.02 15.04
CA GLU A 477 10.39 27.16 14.39
C GLU A 477 11.45 26.65 15.35
N TRP A 478 12.08 25.54 14.99
CA TRP A 478 13.14 24.94 15.78
C TRP A 478 14.49 25.25 15.14
N THR A 479 15.45 25.61 15.96
CA THR A 479 16.83 25.85 15.53
C THR A 479 17.80 25.11 16.43
N CYS A 480 18.71 24.34 15.85
CA CYS A 480 19.84 23.71 16.53
C CYS A 480 21.08 23.82 15.65
N GLU A 481 22.16 24.39 16.21
CA GLU A 481 23.39 24.69 15.46
C GLU A 481 23.11 25.57 14.23
N GLU A 482 23.41 25.10 13.01
CA GLU A 482 23.13 25.79 11.74
C GLU A 482 21.83 25.29 11.06
N ILE A 483 21.06 24.43 11.73
CA ILE A 483 19.86 23.80 11.18
C ILE A 483 18.63 24.51 11.73
N THR A 484 17.75 24.98 10.84
CA THR A 484 16.45 25.54 11.20
C THR A 484 15.37 24.78 10.45
N VAL A 485 14.39 24.24 11.18
CA VAL A 485 13.24 23.52 10.60
C VAL A 485 11.93 24.04 11.17
N TYR A 486 10.88 23.94 10.37
CA TYR A 486 9.57 24.51 10.64
C TYR A 486 8.51 23.41 10.68
N ALA A 487 7.62 23.49 11.66
CA ALA A 487 6.45 22.63 11.78
C ALA A 487 5.19 23.48 11.93
N GLU A 488 4.06 22.98 11.43
CA GLU A 488 2.77 23.65 11.54
C GLU A 488 1.64 22.63 11.72
N CYS A 489 0.68 22.94 12.58
CA CYS A 489 -0.60 22.25 12.71
C CYS A 489 -1.74 23.28 12.83
N SER A 490 -2.98 22.80 12.82
CA SER A 490 -4.15 23.65 13.06
C SER A 490 -5.05 23.04 14.13
N VAL A 491 -5.52 23.88 15.06
CA VAL A 491 -6.54 23.52 16.05
C VAL A 491 -7.85 24.14 15.60
N GLU A 492 -8.82 23.30 15.26
CA GLU A 492 -10.13 23.68 14.77
C GLU A 492 -11.18 23.59 15.87
N VAL A 493 -12.02 24.61 16.00
CA VAL A 493 -13.22 24.59 16.83
C VAL A 493 -14.43 24.61 15.91
N LYS A 494 -15.27 23.58 16.01
CA LYS A 494 -16.47 23.39 15.19
C LYS A 494 -17.73 23.32 16.05
N TYR A 495 -18.88 23.47 15.41
CA TYR A 495 -20.14 23.16 16.06
C TYR A 495 -20.21 21.65 16.29
N LEU A 496 -20.97 21.24 17.29
CA LEU A 496 -21.20 19.84 17.53
C LEU A 496 -21.98 19.24 16.35
N GLU A 497 -21.39 18.28 15.64
CA GLU A 497 -22.11 17.46 14.68
C GLU A 497 -22.63 16.22 15.41
N TYR A 498 -23.94 16.11 15.58
CA TYR A 498 -24.52 14.91 16.15
C TYR A 498 -24.30 13.71 15.25
N SER A 499 -23.92 12.59 15.83
CA SER A 499 -23.96 11.28 15.19
C SER A 499 -25.36 10.66 15.18
N SER A 500 -25.53 9.59 14.40
CA SER A 500 -26.77 8.79 14.41
C SER A 500 -27.11 8.21 15.79
N SER A 501 -26.10 7.87 16.61
CA SER A 501 -26.29 7.32 17.95
C SER A 501 -26.72 8.38 18.96
N GLU A 502 -26.23 9.61 18.84
CA GLU A 502 -26.58 10.70 19.76
C GLU A 502 -27.96 11.28 19.44
N THR A 503 -28.27 11.52 18.16
CA THR A 503 -29.60 12.00 17.75
C THR A 503 -30.72 11.01 18.11
N ALA A 504 -30.47 9.70 18.02
CA ALA A 504 -31.45 8.68 18.40
C ALA A 504 -31.83 8.72 19.89
N GLN A 505 -30.98 9.28 20.77
CA GLN A 505 -31.27 9.42 22.20
C GLN A 505 -32.14 10.64 22.51
N ILE A 506 -32.23 11.60 21.57
CA ILE A 506 -33.07 12.78 21.71
C ILE A 506 -34.54 12.34 21.57
N LYS A 507 -35.33 12.61 22.63
CA LYS A 507 -36.77 12.37 22.64
C LYS A 507 -37.50 13.63 22.16
N VAL A 508 -38.57 13.42 21.40
CA VAL A 508 -39.50 14.48 21.03
C VAL A 508 -40.45 14.73 22.19
N ASN A 509 -40.54 15.97 22.65
CA ASN A 509 -41.55 16.38 23.63
C ASN A 509 -42.87 16.63 22.91
N ALA A 510 -43.98 16.17 23.48
CA ALA A 510 -45.32 16.35 22.93
C ALA A 510 -46.27 16.93 23.97
N VAL A 511 -47.08 17.91 23.56
CA VAL A 511 -48.00 18.66 24.42
C VAL A 511 -49.36 18.78 23.74
N SER A 512 -50.45 18.63 24.49
CA SER A 512 -51.80 18.96 24.01
C SER A 512 -52.53 19.85 25.02
N GLY A 513 -53.05 21.00 24.58
CA GLY A 513 -53.75 21.94 25.45
C GLY A 513 -52.93 22.47 26.63
N GLY A 514 -51.60 22.50 26.50
CA GLY A 514 -50.67 22.91 27.57
C GLY A 514 -50.27 21.80 28.54
N ILE A 515 -50.71 20.55 28.33
CA ILE A 515 -50.38 19.40 29.17
C ILE A 515 -49.34 18.52 28.45
N ASN A 516 -48.23 18.21 29.12
CA ASN A 516 -47.22 17.27 28.62
C ASN A 516 -47.80 15.87 28.46
N LEU A 517 -47.63 15.29 27.28
CA LEU A 517 -48.05 13.94 26.98
C LEU A 517 -46.90 12.97 27.24
N SER A 518 -47.21 11.87 27.92
CA SER A 518 -46.27 10.79 28.17
C SER A 518 -46.95 9.45 27.94
N VAL A 519 -46.15 8.40 27.76
CA VAL A 519 -46.65 7.03 27.73
C VAL A 519 -47.17 6.68 29.12
N ALA A 520 -48.39 6.15 29.21
CA ALA A 520 -48.98 5.69 30.46
C ALA A 520 -48.30 4.41 30.96
N ASP A 521 -48.36 4.15 32.27
CA ASP A 521 -47.73 2.97 32.88
C ASP A 521 -48.22 1.67 32.23
N GLY A 522 -47.29 0.90 31.65
CA GLY A 522 -47.56 -0.36 30.97
C GLY A 522 -47.92 -0.26 29.49
N GLU A 523 -47.97 0.94 28.91
CA GLU A 523 -48.20 1.14 27.47
C GLU A 523 -46.90 1.38 26.68
N THR A 524 -46.97 1.29 25.35
CA THR A 524 -45.84 1.52 24.43
C THR A 524 -46.03 2.74 23.53
N ALA A 525 -47.17 3.43 23.64
CA ALA A 525 -47.53 4.58 22.80
C ALA A 525 -48.27 5.64 23.62
N ILE A 526 -48.20 6.89 23.17
CA ILE A 526 -48.96 8.00 23.74
C ILE A 526 -50.38 7.96 23.16
N GLN A 527 -51.41 7.88 24.00
CA GLN A 527 -52.79 7.93 23.53
C GLN A 527 -53.28 9.38 23.38
N VAL A 528 -53.91 9.66 22.23
CA VAL A 528 -54.45 10.97 21.89
C VAL A 528 -55.77 10.82 21.16
N GLU A 529 -56.69 11.74 21.43
CA GLU A 529 -57.99 11.77 20.75
C GLU A 529 -57.84 12.29 19.32
N SER A 530 -58.56 11.66 18.40
CA SER A 530 -58.67 12.12 17.03
C SER A 530 -59.18 13.55 16.98
N GLY A 531 -58.57 14.36 16.12
CA GLY A 531 -58.96 15.76 15.94
C GLY A 531 -58.31 16.79 16.88
N LYS A 532 -57.52 16.38 17.88
CA LYS A 532 -56.73 17.29 18.73
C LYS A 532 -55.45 17.72 18.04
N THR A 533 -55.09 19.01 18.19
CA THR A 533 -53.78 19.51 17.79
C THR A 533 -52.75 19.15 18.86
N ILE A 534 -51.63 18.59 18.43
CA ILE A 534 -50.49 18.24 19.26
C ILE A 534 -49.31 19.14 18.89
N GLU A 535 -48.67 19.70 19.90
CA GLU A 535 -47.47 20.51 19.75
C GLU A 535 -46.24 19.67 20.11
N PHE A 536 -45.32 19.56 19.16
CA PHE A 536 -44.07 18.86 19.30
C PHE A 536 -42.92 19.86 19.40
N SER A 537 -41.97 19.57 20.28
CA SER A 537 -40.76 20.37 20.41
C SER A 537 -39.55 19.50 20.73
N ILE A 538 -38.38 20.05 20.45
CA ILE A 538 -37.10 19.51 20.89
C ILE A 538 -36.54 20.48 21.92
N ASP A 539 -35.82 19.97 22.92
CA ASP A 539 -35.16 20.81 23.91
C ASP A 539 -34.23 21.80 23.21
N LYS A 540 -34.52 23.10 23.37
CA LYS A 540 -33.77 24.18 22.73
C LYS A 540 -32.33 24.28 23.23
N SER A 541 -32.03 23.78 24.44
CA SER A 541 -30.67 23.75 24.95
C SER A 541 -29.76 22.85 24.11
N LEU A 542 -30.30 21.74 23.57
CA LEU A 542 -29.59 20.85 22.65
C LEU A 542 -29.36 21.48 21.27
N LEU A 543 -30.20 22.46 20.89
CA LEU A 543 -30.05 23.18 19.63
C LEU A 543 -29.04 24.34 19.71
N SER A 544 -28.69 24.80 20.91
CA SER A 544 -27.70 25.87 21.08
C SER A 544 -26.25 25.43 20.86
N SER A 545 -25.99 24.12 20.79
CA SER A 545 -24.66 23.52 20.59
C SER A 545 -24.35 23.12 19.15
N VAL A 546 -25.36 23.12 18.28
CA VAL A 546 -25.23 22.75 16.86
C VAL A 546 -25.10 23.97 15.97
N SER A 547 -24.72 23.76 14.70
CA SER A 547 -24.62 24.84 13.73
C SER A 547 -25.95 25.61 13.64
N PRO A 548 -25.93 26.96 13.59
CA PRO A 548 -27.14 27.78 13.46
C PRO A 548 -27.89 27.54 12.14
N ASP A 549 -27.24 26.97 11.12
CA ASP A 549 -27.87 26.54 9.87
C ASP A 549 -28.57 25.18 10.00
N THR A 550 -28.46 24.51 11.14
CA THR A 550 -29.10 23.21 11.40
C THR A 550 -30.59 23.40 11.58
N ILE A 551 -31.36 23.08 10.54
CA ILE A 551 -32.82 23.13 10.59
C ILE A 551 -33.37 21.79 11.10
N VAL A 552 -34.26 21.86 12.09
CA VAL A 552 -35.06 20.71 12.52
C VAL A 552 -36.16 20.45 11.48
N MET A 553 -36.17 19.27 10.89
CA MET A 553 -37.20 18.84 9.95
C MET A 553 -38.09 17.77 10.56
N TRP A 554 -39.40 17.93 10.50
CA TRP A 554 -40.36 17.04 11.10
C TRP A 554 -40.96 16.08 10.10
N TYR A 555 -41.11 14.83 10.55
CA TYR A 555 -41.67 13.74 9.76
C TYR A 555 -42.74 13.02 10.56
N VAL A 556 -43.89 12.79 9.93
CA VAL A 556 -44.98 11.97 10.45
C VAL A 556 -45.18 10.81 9.49
N ASP A 557 -45.12 9.57 10.00
CA ASP A 557 -45.21 8.33 9.22
C ASP A 557 -44.25 8.26 8.02
N GLY A 558 -43.09 8.90 8.17
CA GLY A 558 -42.05 8.96 7.15
C GLY A 558 -42.22 10.07 6.10
N ALA A 559 -43.34 10.81 6.10
CA ALA A 559 -43.54 11.97 5.25
C ALA A 559 -43.06 13.25 5.93
N TYR A 560 -42.34 14.12 5.20
CA TYR A 560 -41.97 15.45 5.68
C TYR A 560 -43.23 16.32 5.82
N VAL A 561 -43.38 16.98 6.98
CA VAL A 561 -44.57 17.80 7.27
C VAL A 561 -44.25 19.28 7.54
N ALA A 562 -43.11 19.58 8.17
CA ALA A 562 -42.72 20.96 8.48
C ALA A 562 -41.24 21.06 8.86
N SER A 563 -40.73 22.29 8.96
CA SER A 563 -39.42 22.59 9.54
C SER A 563 -39.51 23.71 10.59
N GLY A 564 -38.64 23.65 11.59
CA GLY A 564 -38.58 24.61 12.69
C GLY A 564 -38.44 23.91 14.05
N ALA A 565 -38.05 24.66 15.08
CA ALA A 565 -37.82 24.10 16.42
C ALA A 565 -39.06 23.43 17.05
N ASN A 566 -40.25 23.82 16.60
CA ASN A 566 -41.53 23.29 17.03
C ASN A 566 -42.36 22.85 15.82
N LEU A 567 -43.22 21.86 16.02
CA LEU A 567 -44.25 21.44 15.07
C LEU A 567 -45.61 21.51 15.77
N SER A 568 -46.61 22.07 15.11
CA SER A 568 -48.01 21.92 15.50
C SER A 568 -48.68 21.03 14.46
N TYR A 569 -49.23 19.88 14.89
CA TYR A 569 -49.75 18.88 13.96
C TYR A 569 -51.03 18.23 14.48
N LYS A 570 -51.94 17.91 13.56
CA LYS A 570 -53.22 17.26 13.82
C LYS A 570 -53.27 15.98 12.99
N PHE A 571 -53.46 14.84 13.65
CA PHE A 571 -53.58 13.56 12.95
C PHE A 571 -54.91 13.48 12.20
N GLU A 572 -54.85 13.03 10.94
CA GLU A 572 -56.00 12.99 10.02
C GLU A 572 -56.71 11.64 9.99
N SER A 573 -56.13 10.61 10.59
CA SER A 573 -56.67 9.26 10.65
C SER A 573 -56.44 8.64 12.02
N ASP A 574 -57.29 7.67 12.37
CA ASP A 574 -57.12 6.88 13.57
C ASP A 574 -56.12 5.75 13.34
N GLY A 575 -55.43 5.31 14.41
CA GLY A 575 -54.45 4.25 14.33
C GLY A 575 -53.12 4.60 15.00
N VAL A 576 -52.06 3.87 14.62
CA VAL A 576 -50.72 4.05 15.18
C VAL A 576 -49.90 4.93 14.23
N HIS A 577 -49.38 6.02 14.78
CA HIS A 577 -48.59 7.02 14.05
C HIS A 577 -47.19 7.19 14.67
N PHE A 578 -46.22 7.53 13.84
CA PHE A 578 -44.84 7.75 14.25
C PHE A 578 -44.40 9.17 13.94
N VAL A 579 -43.89 9.87 14.95
CA VAL A 579 -43.31 11.20 14.79
C VAL A 579 -41.81 11.14 15.02
N LYS A 580 -41.05 11.70 14.07
CA LYS A 580 -39.61 11.88 14.15
C LYS A 580 -39.23 13.30 13.79
N ALA A 581 -38.13 13.78 14.35
CA ALA A 581 -37.44 14.94 13.84
C ALA A 581 -36.12 14.52 13.21
N LYS A 582 -35.64 15.28 12.23
CA LYS A 582 -34.30 15.17 11.66
C LYS A 582 -33.53 16.43 12.03
N ILE A 583 -32.40 16.25 12.70
CA ILE A 583 -31.50 17.34 13.12
C ILE A 583 -30.17 17.11 12.38
N GLY A 584 -29.82 18.04 11.50
CA GLY A 584 -28.69 17.83 10.57
C GLY A 584 -28.94 16.63 9.65
N GLY A 585 -28.00 15.68 9.66
CA GLY A 585 -28.06 14.46 8.84
C GLY A 585 -28.93 13.32 9.40
N TYR A 586 -29.33 13.37 10.67
CA TYR A 586 -29.79 12.19 11.41
C TYR A 586 -31.17 12.35 12.07
N PHE A 587 -31.88 11.24 12.25
CA PHE A 587 -33.23 11.21 12.82
C PHE A 587 -33.21 10.95 14.34
N THR A 588 -34.13 11.58 15.06
CA THR A 588 -34.44 11.26 16.45
C THR A 588 -35.08 9.87 16.57
N SER A 589 -35.18 9.37 17.81
CA SER A 589 -36.07 8.25 18.09
C SER A 589 -37.51 8.54 17.66
N ALA A 590 -38.22 7.50 17.21
CA ALA A 590 -39.63 7.60 16.89
C ALA A 590 -40.45 7.73 18.18
N THR A 591 -41.29 8.75 18.25
CA THR A 591 -42.35 8.81 19.26
C THR A 591 -43.61 8.22 18.67
N THR A 592 -44.17 7.21 19.33
CA THR A 592 -45.33 6.45 18.83
C THR A 592 -46.60 6.98 19.47
N PHE A 593 -47.59 7.31 18.65
CA PHE A 593 -48.90 7.78 19.07
C PHE A 593 -49.97 6.78 18.65
N LYS A 594 -50.94 6.54 19.52
CA LYS A 594 -52.16 5.80 19.21
C LYS A 594 -53.33 6.79 19.21
N VAL A 595 -53.83 7.11 18.03
CA VAL A 595 -54.94 8.04 17.82
C VAL A 595 -56.24 7.24 17.80
N VAL A 596 -57.19 7.62 18.65
CA VAL A 596 -58.50 6.94 18.77
C VAL A 596 -59.64 7.93 18.63
N GLU A 597 -60.72 7.50 17.96
CA GLU A 597 -61.96 8.27 17.84
C GLU A 597 -62.61 8.45 19.23
N ASN A 598 -63.22 9.61 19.46
CA ASN A 598 -63.93 9.88 20.69
C ASN A 598 -65.31 9.19 20.61
N GLU A 599 -65.45 7.99 21.17
CA GLU A 599 -66.76 7.37 21.40
C GLU A 599 -67.48 8.12 22.53
N ASN A 600 -68.11 9.24 22.22
CA ASN A 600 -69.24 9.77 22.99
C ASN A 600 -70.04 10.77 22.12
N ASP A 601 -70.96 10.23 21.32
CA ASP A 601 -72.37 10.61 21.48
C ASP A 601 -73.28 9.50 20.93
N ASP A 602 -74.32 9.20 21.71
CA ASP A 602 -75.44 8.28 21.49
C ASP A 602 -75.20 6.76 21.52
N ALA A 603 -75.27 6.18 22.73
CA ALA A 603 -76.31 5.19 23.05
C ALA A 603 -76.28 4.76 24.54
N GLY A 604 -77.38 5.07 25.24
CA GLY A 604 -78.09 4.18 26.15
C GLY A 604 -77.30 3.34 27.16
N VAL A 605 -77.44 3.73 28.43
CA VAL A 605 -77.46 2.87 29.63
C VAL A 605 -77.35 1.36 29.34
N LEU A 606 -76.20 0.76 29.63
CA LEU A 606 -76.12 -0.65 30.03
C LEU A 606 -74.95 -0.84 31.00
N THR A 607 -75.32 -1.13 32.23
CA THR A 607 -74.48 -1.39 33.40
C THR A 607 -73.41 -2.46 33.18
N ILE A 608 -72.22 -2.25 33.74
CA ILE A 608 -71.01 -3.11 33.78
C ILE A 608 -71.21 -4.49 34.47
N ALA A 609 -72.45 -4.96 34.68
CA ALA A 609 -72.74 -6.18 35.42
C ALA A 609 -73.10 -7.43 34.57
N SER A 610 -73.05 -7.37 33.23
CA SER A 610 -73.59 -8.49 32.40
C SER A 610 -72.73 -9.00 31.23
N ILE A 611 -71.45 -8.63 31.10
CA ILE A 611 -70.55 -9.17 30.04
C ILE A 611 -69.45 -10.11 30.57
N SER A 612 -69.46 -10.44 31.88
CA SER A 612 -68.59 -11.49 32.45
C SER A 612 -69.22 -12.89 32.47
N ALA A 613 -70.42 -13.08 31.89
CA ALA A 613 -71.15 -14.36 31.90
C ALA A 613 -71.28 -15.07 30.53
N MET A 614 -70.74 -14.52 29.43
CA MET A 614 -70.90 -15.14 28.10
C MET A 614 -69.61 -15.56 27.38
N CYS A 615 -68.43 -15.40 28.00
CA CYS A 615 -67.18 -15.95 27.46
C CYS A 615 -66.71 -17.27 28.11
N ALA A 616 -67.46 -17.80 29.09
CA ALA A 616 -67.11 -19.06 29.76
C ALA A 616 -67.77 -20.32 29.15
N LEU A 617 -68.67 -20.20 28.16
CA LEU A 617 -69.35 -21.35 27.53
C LEU A 617 -68.90 -21.66 26.10
N GLY A 618 -68.10 -20.80 25.46
CA GLY A 618 -67.58 -21.05 24.10
C GLY A 618 -66.31 -21.89 24.04
N VAL A 619 -65.49 -21.88 25.11
CA VAL A 619 -64.17 -22.52 25.10
C VAL A 619 -64.20 -23.98 25.60
N CYS A 620 -65.26 -24.40 26.30
CA CYS A 620 -65.41 -25.80 26.71
C CYS A 620 -65.99 -26.72 25.62
N LEU A 621 -66.59 -26.20 24.55
CA LEU A 621 -67.18 -27.03 23.48
C LEU A 621 -66.15 -27.41 22.37
N VAL A 622 -65.07 -26.65 22.22
CA VAL A 622 -64.04 -26.90 21.19
C VAL A 622 -63.04 -27.99 21.62
N CYS A 623 -62.78 -28.14 22.92
CA CYS A 623 -61.89 -29.19 23.43
C CYS A 623 -62.55 -30.59 23.48
N VAL A 624 -63.88 -30.68 23.57
CA VAL A 624 -64.60 -31.98 23.58
C VAL A 624 -64.76 -32.55 22.16
N VAL A 625 -64.93 -31.70 21.15
CA VAL A 625 -65.07 -32.14 19.74
C VAL A 625 -63.71 -32.53 19.12
N ALA A 626 -62.61 -31.87 19.51
CA ALA A 626 -61.27 -32.25 19.06
C ALA A 626 -60.80 -33.61 19.63
N THR A 627 -61.26 -34.00 20.82
CA THR A 627 -60.89 -35.28 21.45
C THR A 627 -61.71 -36.46 20.89
N ILE A 628 -62.92 -36.22 20.39
CA ILE A 628 -63.78 -37.25 19.76
C ILE A 628 -63.38 -37.52 18.29
N LEU A 629 -62.80 -36.54 17.59
CA LEU A 629 -62.38 -36.70 16.19
C LEU A 629 -60.99 -37.35 16.02
N VAL A 630 -60.12 -37.33 17.04
CA VAL A 630 -58.83 -38.05 17.01
C VAL A 630 -58.97 -39.54 17.39
N LYS A 631 -60.05 -39.94 18.09
CA LYS A 631 -60.31 -41.35 18.45
C LYS A 631 -61.08 -42.16 17.40
N LYS A 632 -61.64 -41.54 16.35
CA LYS A 632 -62.40 -42.23 15.29
C LYS A 632 -61.60 -42.52 14.01
N LYS A 633 -60.29 -42.19 13.97
CA LYS A 633 -59.39 -42.51 12.83
C LYS A 633 -58.46 -43.72 13.09
N ARG A 634 -58.69 -44.49 14.16
CA ARG A 634 -57.90 -45.70 14.50
C ARG A 634 -58.74 -46.98 14.71
N SER A 635 -59.98 -47.00 14.27
CA SER A 635 -60.81 -48.22 14.22
C SER A 635 -61.57 -48.25 12.90
N GLY A 636 -61.23 -49.21 12.02
CA GLY A 636 -62.03 -49.55 10.86
C GLY A 636 -61.39 -49.33 9.48
N ASN A 637 -60.18 -49.83 9.26
CA ASN A 637 -59.89 -50.57 8.02
C ASN A 637 -59.10 -51.82 8.44
N ASN A 638 -59.60 -52.97 8.03
CA ASN A 638 -58.92 -54.27 8.12
C ASN A 638 -57.55 -54.22 7.45
#